data_AF-A0A7W4HPP5-F1
#
_entry.id   AF-A0A7W4HPP5-F1
#
_cell.length_a   1.000
_cell.length_b   1.000
_cell.length_c   1.000
_cell.angle_alpha   90.00
_cell.angle_beta   90.00
_cell.angle_gamma   90.00
#
_symmetry.space_group_name_H-M   'P 1'
#
loop_
_entity.id
_entity.type
_entity.pdbx_description
1 polymer ?
#
loop_
_entity_poly.entity_id
_entity_poly.type
_entity_poly.pdbx_seq_one_letter_code
_entity_poly.pdbx_strand_id
1 'polypeptide(L)'
;MSLTPEQYIALSTAVYGKYTNTNKNTTLRDMLGKKDQNIISDSDSSTSIELHTSLSDYKLIDFTSTSSGFRAAAFQNPETGEIVFSFKGTDFDFSKTIILANYTMSCYDYS
;
A
#
# COMPACT_ATOMS: atom_id res chain seq x y z
N MET A 1 16.03 -13.25 -7.46
CA MET A 1 16.33 -12.46 -6.25
C MET A 1 15.03 -12.13 -5.57
N SER A 2 14.97 -12.21 -4.26
CA SER A 2 13.82 -11.75 -3.47
C SER A 2 13.90 -10.24 -3.29
N LEU A 3 12.75 -9.56 -3.26
CA LEU A 3 12.66 -8.13 -2.99
C LEU A 3 13.27 -7.77 -1.62
N THR A 4 13.85 -6.57 -1.51
CA THR A 4 14.30 -6.04 -0.23
C THR A 4 13.11 -5.58 0.63
N PRO A 5 13.26 -5.47 1.96
CA PRO A 5 12.22 -4.93 2.83
C PRO A 5 11.70 -3.56 2.36
N GLU A 6 12.59 -2.67 1.91
CA GLU A 6 12.24 -1.34 1.41
C GLU A 6 11.34 -1.42 0.16
N GLN A 7 11.62 -2.37 -0.73
CA GLN A 7 10.81 -2.62 -1.91
C GLN A 7 9.42 -3.18 -1.55
N TYR A 8 9.31 -4.03 -0.52
CA TYR A 8 8.00 -4.48 -0.03
C TYR A 8 7.18 -3.33 0.57
N ILE A 9 7.82 -2.44 1.34
CA ILE A 9 7.17 -1.24 1.87
C ILE A 9 6.71 -0.33 0.73
N ALA A 10 7.52 -0.19 -0.32
CA ALA A 10 7.16 0.58 -1.51
C ALA A 10 5.87 0.11 -2.17
N LEU A 11 5.79 -1.20 -2.44
CA LEU A 11 4.62 -1.81 -3.06
C LEU A 11 3.40 -1.71 -2.14
N SER A 12 3.60 -1.79 -0.82
CA SER A 12 2.55 -1.56 0.17
C SER A 12 2.02 -0.12 0.12
N THR A 13 2.89 0.88 -0.01
CA THR A 13 2.51 2.29 -0.20
C THR A 13 1.77 2.50 -1.52
N ALA A 14 2.18 1.81 -2.59
CA ALA A 14 1.52 1.91 -3.89
C ALA A 14 0.04 1.49 -3.86
N VAL A 15 -0.37 0.60 -2.94
CA VAL A 15 -1.78 0.18 -2.75
C VAL A 15 -2.72 1.35 -2.44
N TYR A 16 -2.20 2.46 -1.90
CA TYR A 16 -3.00 3.66 -1.65
C TYR A 16 -3.41 4.39 -2.93
N GLY A 17 -2.87 4.01 -4.09
CA GLY A 17 -3.27 4.54 -5.38
C GLY A 17 -4.72 4.25 -5.73
N LYS A 18 -5.41 5.25 -6.30
CA LYS A 18 -6.77 5.08 -6.85
C LYS A 18 -6.68 4.59 -8.29
N TYR A 19 -6.36 3.31 -8.44
CA TYR A 19 -6.27 2.69 -9.76
C TYR A 19 -7.63 2.57 -10.45
N THR A 20 -7.59 2.60 -11.78
CA THR A 20 -8.70 2.34 -12.68
C THR A 20 -8.29 1.26 -13.68
N ASN A 21 -9.24 0.73 -14.45
CA ASN A 21 -8.94 -0.34 -15.42
C ASN A 21 -7.90 0.06 -16.49
N THR A 22 -7.72 1.36 -16.75
CA THR A 22 -6.69 1.85 -17.69
C THR A 22 -5.27 1.72 -17.13
N ASN A 23 -5.13 1.52 -15.82
CA ASN A 23 -3.87 1.29 -15.14
C ASN A 23 -3.46 -0.20 -15.15
N LYS A 24 -4.34 -1.12 -15.54
CA LYS A 24 -3.95 -2.54 -15.64
C LYS A 24 -2.94 -2.75 -16.75
N ASN A 25 -1.97 -3.61 -16.49
CA ASN A 25 -0.84 -3.95 -17.36
C ASN A 25 0.10 -2.78 -17.70
N THR A 26 -0.03 -1.62 -17.03
CA THR A 26 0.93 -0.52 -17.17
C THR A 26 2.01 -0.61 -16.11
N THR A 27 3.20 -0.13 -16.42
CA THR A 27 4.31 -0.13 -15.47
C THR A 27 4.10 0.94 -14.38
N LEU A 28 4.71 0.76 -13.22
CA LEU A 28 4.73 1.80 -12.19
C LEU A 28 5.32 3.10 -12.74
N ARG A 29 6.38 3.02 -13.56
CA ARG A 29 6.99 4.18 -14.23
C ARG A 29 5.99 4.97 -15.07
N ASP A 30 5.17 4.29 -15.87
CA ASP A 30 4.19 4.95 -16.74
C ASP A 30 3.08 5.64 -15.95
N MET A 31 2.67 5.06 -14.81
CA MET A 31 1.69 5.66 -13.92
C MET A 31 2.22 6.94 -13.26
N LEU A 32 3.50 6.93 -12.89
CA LEU A 32 4.19 8.06 -12.25
C LEU A 32 4.45 9.20 -13.23
N GLY A 33 4.92 8.88 -14.43
CA GLY A 33 5.24 9.86 -15.46
C GLY A 33 4.03 10.65 -15.96
N LYS A 34 2.82 10.09 -15.82
CA LYS A 34 1.58 10.76 -16.25
C LYS A 34 1.09 11.84 -15.30
N LYS A 35 1.69 12.02 -14.10
CA LYS A 35 1.11 12.84 -13.02
C LYS A 35 -0.40 12.57 -12.89
N ASP A 36 -0.81 11.31 -12.95
CA ASP A 36 -2.18 10.95 -12.60
C ASP A 36 -2.30 11.18 -11.09
N GLN A 37 -2.69 12.40 -10.71
CA GLN A 37 -2.75 12.92 -9.32
C GLN A 37 -3.71 12.12 -8.41
N ASN A 38 -4.32 11.06 -8.92
CA ASN A 38 -5.17 10.14 -8.18
C ASN A 38 -4.44 8.89 -7.65
N ILE A 39 -3.22 8.61 -8.13
CA ILE A 39 -2.44 7.42 -7.70
C ILE A 39 -1.53 7.75 -6.49
N ILE A 40 -1.22 9.02 -6.27
CA ILE A 40 -0.41 9.49 -5.14
C ILE A 40 -1.29 10.47 -4.36
N SER A 41 -1.80 10.05 -3.20
CA SER A 41 -2.48 11.00 -2.30
C SER A 41 -1.49 12.08 -1.85
N ASP A 42 -2.01 13.29 -1.63
CA ASP A 42 -1.32 14.55 -1.37
C ASP A 42 -0.33 14.60 -0.18
N SER A 43 0.11 13.47 0.41
CA SER A 43 1.15 13.45 1.44
C SER A 43 2.47 12.89 0.89
N ASP A 44 3.42 13.80 0.68
CA ASP A 44 4.87 13.59 0.58
C ASP A 44 5.40 12.76 -0.60
N SER A 45 5.45 13.47 -1.74
CA SER A 45 6.08 13.14 -3.02
C SER A 45 7.57 12.75 -2.99
N SER A 46 8.27 12.79 -1.84
CA SER A 46 9.72 12.49 -1.80
C SER A 46 10.02 11.02 -1.55
N THR A 47 9.23 10.32 -0.73
CA THR A 47 9.41 8.88 -0.47
C THR A 47 8.96 8.01 -1.62
N SER A 48 8.01 8.47 -2.45
CA SER A 48 7.64 7.78 -3.69
C SER A 48 8.82 7.74 -4.67
N ILE A 49 9.52 8.86 -4.88
CA ILE A 49 10.52 9.01 -5.95
C ILE A 49 11.75 8.09 -5.79
N GLU A 50 12.22 7.83 -4.56
CA GLU A 50 13.42 7.00 -4.32
C GLU A 50 13.15 5.48 -4.42
N LEU A 51 11.90 5.05 -4.29
CA LEU A 51 11.50 3.64 -4.42
C LEU A 51 11.45 3.16 -5.89
N HIS A 52 11.57 4.07 -6.86
CA HIS A 52 11.09 3.83 -8.21
C HIS A 52 12.09 3.24 -9.20
N THR A 53 13.41 3.31 -9.03
CA THR A 53 14.32 2.80 -10.08
C THR A 53 14.37 1.27 -10.16
N SER A 54 14.23 0.58 -9.03
CA SER A 54 14.29 -0.89 -8.99
C SER A 54 12.94 -1.57 -9.22
N LEU A 55 11.84 -0.86 -8.96
CA LEU A 55 10.46 -1.36 -9.13
C LEU A 55 9.76 -0.74 -10.34
N SER A 56 10.38 0.18 -11.06
CA SER A 56 9.76 0.96 -12.15
C SER A 56 9.06 0.10 -13.20
N ASP A 57 9.62 -1.07 -13.50
CA ASP A 57 9.15 -1.95 -14.55
C ASP A 57 8.11 -2.97 -14.06
N TYR A 58 7.85 -3.02 -12.74
CA TYR A 58 6.75 -3.81 -12.20
C TYR A 58 5.43 -3.33 -12.79
N LYS A 59 4.58 -4.28 -13.15
CA LYS A 59 3.26 -4.01 -13.77
C LYS A 59 2.16 -4.20 -12.74
N LEU A 60 1.22 -3.26 -12.68
CA LEU A 60 -0.04 -3.51 -11.96
C LEU A 60 -0.89 -4.47 -12.79
N ILE A 61 -1.09 -5.70 -12.31
CA ILE A 61 -1.89 -6.69 -13.04
C ILE A 61 -3.35 -6.68 -12.60
N ASP A 62 -3.62 -6.41 -11.32
CA ASP A 62 -4.97 -6.30 -10.80
C ASP A 62 -5.04 -5.46 -9.53
N PHE A 63 -6.24 -4.97 -9.20
CA PHE A 63 -6.49 -4.20 -7.99
C PHE A 63 -7.96 -4.31 -7.56
N THR A 64 -8.21 -4.07 -6.27
CA THR A 64 -9.56 -3.96 -5.73
C THR A 64 -9.61 -2.88 -4.65
N SER A 65 -10.78 -2.24 -4.52
CA SER A 65 -11.10 -1.29 -3.47
C SER A 65 -12.53 -1.53 -3.01
N THR A 66 -12.75 -1.52 -1.70
CA THR A 66 -14.08 -1.69 -1.12
C THR A 66 -14.57 -0.39 -0.50
N SER A 67 -15.87 -0.28 -0.23
CA SER A 67 -16.47 0.85 0.48
C SER A 67 -15.96 0.99 1.93
N SER A 68 -15.40 -0.07 2.50
CA SER A 68 -14.78 -0.05 3.84
C SER A 68 -13.40 0.63 3.85
N GLY A 69 -12.85 0.97 2.69
CA GLY A 69 -11.50 1.54 2.58
C GLY A 69 -10.39 0.51 2.44
N PHE A 70 -10.69 -0.80 2.56
CA PHE A 70 -9.77 -1.88 2.20
C PHE A 70 -9.39 -1.80 0.72
N ARG A 71 -8.10 -1.99 0.45
CA ARG A 71 -7.54 -2.04 -0.90
C ARG A 71 -6.53 -3.16 -1.03
N ALA A 72 -6.44 -3.72 -2.22
CA ALA A 72 -5.36 -4.63 -2.59
C ALA A 72 -4.89 -4.34 -4.02
N ALA A 73 -3.62 -4.58 -4.27
CA ALA A 73 -3.01 -4.49 -5.58
C ALA A 73 -2.05 -5.66 -5.80
N ALA A 74 -2.01 -6.17 -7.02
CA ALA A 74 -1.10 -7.20 -7.45
C ALA A 74 -0.09 -6.60 -8.44
N PHE A 75 1.19 -6.74 -8.14
CA PHE A 75 2.29 -6.24 -8.95
C PHE A 75 3.12 -7.39 -9.48
N GLN A 76 3.39 -7.41 -10.78
CA GLN A 76 4.19 -8.46 -11.41
C GLN A 76 5.57 -7.94 -11.80
N ASN A 77 6.61 -8.67 -11.41
CA ASN A 77 7.94 -8.51 -11.95
C ASN A 77 7.95 -8.98 -13.43
N PRO A 78 8.29 -8.11 -14.39
CA PRO A 78 8.23 -8.47 -15.81
C PRO A 78 9.31 -9.48 -16.24
N GLU A 79 10.43 -9.57 -15.52
CA GLU A 79 11.55 -10.45 -15.86
C GLU A 79 11.35 -11.86 -15.29
N THR A 80 10.89 -11.95 -14.05
CA THR A 80 10.77 -13.23 -13.34
C THR A 80 9.35 -13.79 -13.32
N GLY A 81 8.35 -12.95 -13.61
CA GLY A 81 6.94 -13.31 -13.47
C GLY A 81 6.43 -13.37 -12.03
N GLU A 82 7.27 -13.09 -11.03
CA GLU A 82 6.90 -13.04 -9.61
C GLU A 82 5.74 -12.06 -9.40
N ILE A 83 4.74 -12.46 -8.62
CA ILE A 83 3.59 -11.62 -8.27
C ILE A 83 3.64 -11.29 -6.79
N VAL A 84 3.58 -9.99 -6.49
CA VAL A 84 3.53 -9.46 -5.14
C VAL A 84 2.15 -8.89 -4.89
N PHE A 85 1.45 -9.47 -3.91
CA PHE A 85 0.18 -8.97 -3.43
C PHE A 85 0.42 -8.01 -2.26
N SER A 86 -0.08 -6.79 -2.38
CA SER A 86 0.03 -5.76 -1.37
C SER A 86 -1.35 -5.33 -0.92
N PHE A 87 -1.48 -5.02 0.36
CA PHE A 87 -2.77 -4.78 1.00
C PHE A 87 -2.73 -3.52 1.87
N LYS A 88 -3.85 -2.79 1.87
CA LYS A 88 -4.17 -1.73 2.82
C LYS A 88 -5.43 -2.16 3.56
N GLY A 89 -5.39 -2.07 4.89
CA GLY A 89 -6.54 -2.31 5.74
C GLY A 89 -7.70 -1.33 5.50
N THR A 90 -8.79 -1.57 6.22
CA THR A 90 -9.95 -0.68 6.32
C THR A 90 -9.53 0.68 6.89
N ASP A 91 -10.13 1.77 6.41
CA ASP A 91 -9.89 3.09 6.98
C ASP A 91 -10.39 3.12 8.43
N PHE A 92 -9.54 3.55 9.35
CA PHE A 92 -9.89 3.60 10.76
C PHE A 92 -10.83 4.78 11.01
N ASP A 93 -12.09 4.48 11.30
CA ASP A 93 -13.09 5.48 11.64
C ASP A 93 -13.09 5.72 13.16
N PHE A 94 -12.43 6.79 13.59
CA PHE A 94 -12.38 7.22 14.99
C PHE A 94 -13.77 7.50 15.58
N SER A 95 -14.79 7.80 14.75
CA SER A 95 -16.15 8.03 15.23
C SER A 95 -16.91 6.75 15.59
N LYS A 96 -16.42 5.59 15.12
CA LYS A 96 -17.05 4.28 15.33
C LYS A 96 -16.32 3.38 16.33
N THR A 97 -15.19 3.84 16.87
CA THR A 97 -14.35 3.04 17.76
C THR A 97 -14.15 3.73 19.10
N ILE A 98 -14.64 3.11 20.18
CA ILE A 98 -14.24 3.46 21.54
C ILE A 98 -12.85 2.87 21.78
N ILE A 99 -11.82 3.70 21.87
CA ILE A 99 -10.49 3.26 22.30
C ILE A 99 -10.51 3.15 23.83
N LEU A 100 -10.66 1.95 24.36
CA LEU A 100 -10.44 1.67 25.79
C LEU A 100 -8.94 1.55 26.04
N ALA A 101 -8.26 2.68 26.19
CA ALA A 101 -6.90 2.73 26.70
C ALA A 101 -6.96 2.97 28.22
N ASN A 102 -6.80 1.90 29.01
CA ASN A 102 -6.23 1.82 30.37
C ASN A 102 -6.83 0.64 31.14
N TYR A 103 -6.05 -0.43 31.31
CA TYR A 103 -6.21 -1.34 32.45
C TYR A 103 -4.84 -1.55 33.08
N THR A 104 -4.69 -1.07 34.32
CA THR A 104 -3.59 -1.46 35.21
C THR A 104 -4.17 -2.45 36.19
N MET A 105 -3.81 -3.73 36.07
CA MET A 105 -4.19 -4.74 37.04
C MET A 105 -3.11 -4.77 38.13
N SER A 106 -3.42 -4.20 39.29
CA SER A 106 -2.58 -4.33 40.49
C SER A 106 -3.14 -5.46 41.35
N CYS A 107 -2.49 -6.62 41.34
CA CYS A 107 -2.74 -7.66 42.32
C CYS A 107 -2.09 -7.22 43.64
N TYR A 108 -2.89 -6.88 44.64
CA TYR A 108 -2.42 -6.80 46.02
C TYR A 108 -2.67 -8.16 46.67
N ASP A 109 -1.61 -8.90 46.98
CA ASP A 109 -1.68 -9.98 47.95
C ASP A 109 -1.78 -9.33 49.34
N TYR A 110 -2.95 -9.39 49.95
CA TYR A 110 -3.09 -9.16 51.38
C TYR A 110 -2.63 -10.44 52.09
N SER A 111 -1.39 -10.42 52.59
CA SER A 111 -0.90 -11.34 53.63
C SER A 111 -1.47 -10.97 54.99
#